data_AF-A0A2D7GAK6-F1
#
_entry.id   AF-A0A2D7GAK6-F1
#
_cell.length_a   1.000
_cell.length_b   1.000
_cell.length_c   1.000
_cell.angle_alpha   90.00
_cell.angle_beta   90.00
_cell.angle_gamma   90.00
#
_symmetry.space_group_name_H-M   'P 1'
#
loop_
_entity.id
_entity.type
_entity.pdbx_description
1 polymer ?
#
loop_
_entity_poly.entity_id
_entity_poly.type
_entity_poly.pdbx_seq_one_letter_code
_entity_poly.pdbx_strand_id
1 'polypeptide(L)' 'MKVGDLVIRKVNVGGWKDARVQRQRLGHGVILTKQMSGKPRHACITVYYPKVGQIYDIAESLMEVISSK' A
#
# COMPACT_ATOMS: atom_id res chain seq x y z
N MET A 1 -9.64 -1.68 5.13
CA MET A 1 -8.36 -2.39 4.97
C MET A 1 -8.07 -3.17 6.24
N LYS A 2 -7.91 -4.48 6.14
CA LYS A 2 -7.58 -5.42 7.23
C LYS A 2 -6.39 -6.29 6.82
N VAL A 3 -5.74 -6.91 7.82
CA VAL A 3 -4.67 -7.89 7.57
C VAL A 3 -5.19 -8.98 6.63
N GLY A 4 -4.42 -9.31 5.61
CA GLY A 4 -4.79 -10.27 4.55
C GLY A 4 -5.46 -9.67 3.31
N ASP A 5 -5.91 -8.41 3.33
CA ASP A 5 -6.45 -7.75 2.13
C ASP A 5 -5.36 -7.59 1.06
N LEU A 6 -5.76 -7.69 -0.21
CA LEU A 6 -4.93 -7.28 -1.34
C LEU A 6 -5.12 -5.80 -1.62
N VAL A 7 -4.00 -5.10 -1.73
CA VAL A 7 -3.99 -3.65 -1.91
C VAL A 7 -3.10 -3.22 -3.05
N ILE A 8 -3.40 -2.05 -3.60
CA ILE A 8 -2.59 -1.39 -4.61
C ILE A 8 -2.44 0.10 -4.28
N ARG A 9 -1.36 0.72 -4.73
CA ARG A 9 -1.08 2.15 -4.54
C ARG A 9 -2.18 2.98 -5.19
N LYS A 10 -2.87 3.91 -4.53
CA LYS A 10 -3.84 4.82 -5.18
C LYS A 10 -3.16 5.70 -6.24
N VAL A 11 -3.84 5.92 -7.35
CA VAL A 11 -3.43 6.89 -8.39
C VAL A 11 -4.47 7.99 -8.41
N ASN A 12 -4.16 9.14 -7.80
CA ASN A 12 -5.06 10.30 -7.84
C ASN A 12 -5.10 10.90 -9.25
N VAL A 13 -6.27 11.43 -9.63
CA VAL A 13 -6.45 12.26 -10.82
C VAL A 13 -5.63 13.54 -10.62
N GLY A 14 -4.61 13.78 -11.44
CA GLY A 14 -3.57 14.80 -11.23
C GLY A 14 -2.17 14.23 -10.93
N GLY A 15 -2.08 12.94 -10.62
CA GLY A 15 -0.97 12.03 -10.91
C GLY A 15 0.42 12.42 -10.41
N TRP A 16 0.76 12.01 -9.18
CA TRP A 16 2.16 11.74 -8.85
C TRP A 16 2.65 10.64 -9.81
N LYS A 17 3.55 10.96 -10.74
CA LYS A 17 4.13 10.00 -11.71
C LYS A 17 4.60 8.74 -10.99
N ASP A 18 5.13 8.92 -9.77
CA ASP A 18 5.60 7.85 -8.89
C ASP A 18 4.54 6.82 -8.53
N ALA A 19 3.26 7.19 -8.40
CA ALA A 19 2.20 6.25 -8.03
C ALA A 19 1.94 5.23 -9.15
N ARG A 20 1.92 5.67 -10.42
CA ARG A 20 1.75 4.78 -11.58
C ARG A 20 2.98 3.88 -11.77
N VAL A 21 4.18 4.45 -11.63
CA VAL A 21 5.43 3.70 -11.72
C VAL A 21 5.52 2.65 -10.60
N GLN A 22 5.14 3.01 -9.37
CA GLN A 22 5.07 2.05 -8.26
C GLN A 22 4.06 0.94 -8.52
N ARG A 23 2.87 1.24 -9.04
CA ARG A 23 1.90 0.20 -9.44
C ARG A 23 2.51 -0.79 -10.44
N GLN A 24 3.14 -0.28 -11.49
CA GLN A 24 3.73 -1.13 -12.53
C GLN A 24 4.88 -1.97 -12.00
N ARG A 25 5.76 -1.37 -11.18
CA ARG A 25 6.94 -2.04 -10.62
C ARG A 25 6.58 -3.06 -9.54
N LEU A 26 5.81 -2.65 -8.53
CA LEU A 26 5.51 -3.45 -7.34
C LEU A 26 4.30 -4.38 -7.52
N GLY A 27 3.32 -4.00 -8.35
CA GLY A 27 2.05 -4.73 -8.47
C GLY A 27 1.16 -4.56 -7.24
N HIS A 28 0.35 -5.58 -6.95
CA HIS A 28 -0.43 -5.65 -5.71
C HIS A 28 0.44 -6.08 -4.52
N GLY A 29 0.02 -5.74 -3.33
CA GLY A 29 0.61 -6.23 -2.09
C GLY A 29 -0.44 -6.80 -1.13
N VAL A 30 0.02 -7.55 -0.14
CA VAL A 30 -0.78 -8.14 0.92
C VAL A 30 -0.50 -7.40 2.22
N ILE A 31 -1.55 -7.00 2.94
CA ILE A 31 -1.39 -6.38 4.26
C ILE A 31 -0.96 -7.43 5.28
N LEU A 32 0.19 -7.21 5.92
CA LEU A 32 0.70 -8.06 7.00
C LEU A 32 0.28 -7.56 8.38
N THR A 33 0.39 -6.26 8.63
CA THR A 33 0.08 -5.65 9.93
C THR A 33 -0.49 -4.24 9.74
N LYS A 34 -1.10 -3.73 10.80
CA LYS A 34 -1.57 -2.34 10.90
C LYS A 34 -1.00 -1.69 12.15
N GLN A 35 -0.60 -0.44 12.05
CA GLN A 35 0.07 0.29 13.12
C GLN A 35 -0.15 1.80 12.99
N MET A 36 0.00 2.53 14.10
CA MET A 36 0.00 4.00 14.09
C MET A 36 1.44 4.51 14.12
N SER A 37 1.89 5.16 13.05
CA SER A 37 3.28 5.63 12.88
C SER A 37 3.35 7.05 12.27
N GLY A 38 4.55 7.57 12.01
CA GLY A 38 4.79 8.86 11.36
C GLY A 38 4.69 10.10 12.27
N LYS A 39 5.02 11.27 11.70
CA LYS A 39 4.93 12.60 12.32
C LYS A 39 4.32 13.59 11.33
N PRO A 40 3.06 14.06 11.51
CA PRO A 40 2.13 13.70 12.57
C PRO A 40 1.74 12.21 12.54
N ARG A 41 1.30 11.68 13.68
CA ARG A 41 0.94 10.26 13.82
C ARG A 41 -0.29 9.94 12.95
N HIS A 42 -0.18 8.93 12.11
CA HIS A 42 -1.23 8.51 11.17
C HIS A 42 -1.25 6.97 11.03
N ALA A 43 -2.33 6.46 10.45
CA ALA A 43 -2.50 5.02 10.20
C ALA A 43 -1.55 4.55 9.09
N CYS A 44 -0.76 3.52 9.40
CA CYS A 44 0.16 2.87 8.49
C CYS A 44 -0.11 1.36 8.43
N ILE A 45 0.29 0.77 7.32
CA ILE A 45 0.20 -0.66 7.06
C ILE A 45 1.57 -1.18 6.63
N THR A 46 1.90 -2.39 7.05
CA THR A 46 3.04 -3.13 6.49
C THR A 46 2.53 -3.99 5.35
N VAL A 47 3.07 -3.81 4.15
CA VAL A 47 2.63 -4.49 2.93
C VAL A 47 3.76 -5.30 2.35
N TYR A 48 3.51 -6.58 2.09
CA TYR A 48 4.39 -7.44 1.30
C TYR A 48 3.98 -7.40 -0.17
N TYR A 49 4.91 -7.15 -1.08
CA TYR A 49 4.70 -7.15 -2.53
C TYR A 49 5.30 -8.42 -3.15
N PRO A 50 4.49 -9.45 -3.47
CA PRO A 50 5.00 -10.74 -3.94
C PRO A 50 5.80 -10.65 -5.24
N LYS A 51 5.46 -9.70 -6.12
CA LYS A 51 6.13 -9.52 -7.41
C LYS A 51 7.63 -9.22 -7.26
N VAL A 52 8.01 -8.49 -6.21
CA VAL A 52 9.40 -8.03 -5.99
C VAL A 52 10.02 -8.61 -4.72
N GLY A 53 9.27 -9.38 -3.92
CA GLY A 53 9.75 -9.97 -2.67
C GLY A 53 10.10 -8.94 -1.59
N GLN A 54 9.47 -7.77 -1.60
CA GLN A 54 9.82 -6.65 -0.72
C GLN A 54 8.67 -6.28 0.22
N ILE A 55 9.04 -5.75 1.39
CA ILE A 55 8.12 -5.28 2.43
C ILE A 55 8.29 -3.77 2.59
N TYR A 56 7.17 -3.06 2.70
CA TYR A 56 7.15 -1.61 2.92
C TYR A 56 6.13 -1.22 3.98
N ASP A 57 6.47 -0.22 4.79
CA ASP A 57 5.51 0.50 5.62
C ASP A 57 4.97 1.70 4.85
N ILE A 58 3.65 1.76 4.70
CA ILE A 58 2.97 2.75 3.85
C ILE A 58 1.80 3.34 4.62
N ALA A 59 1.56 4.65 4.48
CA ALA A 59 0.37 5.29 5.00
C ALA A 59 -0.89 4.67 4.37
N GLU A 60 -1.88 4.30 5.20
CA GLU A 60 -3.11 3.64 4.76
C GLU A 60 -3.89 4.50 3.73
N SER A 61 -3.79 5.83 3.85
CA SER A 61 -4.42 6.79 2.94
C SER A 61 -3.94 6.67 1.49
N LEU A 62 -2.72 6.18 1.25
CA LEU A 62 -2.11 6.05 -0.06
C LEU A 62 -2.48 4.76 -0.80
N MET A 63 -3.23 3.86 -0.16
CA MET A 63 -3.52 2.52 -0.68
C MET A 63 -5.03 2.32 -0.84
N GLU A 64 -5.43 1.47 -1.79
CA GLU A 64 -6.80 1.02 -1.98
C GLU A 64 -6.88 -0.51 -1.99
N VAL A 65 -8.00 -1.05 -1.49
CA VAL A 65 -8.27 -2.49 -1.49
C VAL A 65 -8.78 -2.89 -2.87
N ILE A 66 -8.18 -3.94 -3.44
CA ILE A 66 -8.62 -4.52 -4.72
C ILE A 66 -9.24 -5.90 -4.55
N SER A 67 -8.99 -6.56 -3.42
CA SER A 67 -9.66 -7.80 -3.03
C SER A 67 -9.63 -7.95 -1.51
N SER A 68 -10.76 -8.37 -0.95
CA SER A 68 -10.89 -8.69 0.47
C SER A 68 -10.99 -10.19 0.64
N LYS A 69 -10.20 -10.74 1.57
CA LYS A 69 -10.31 -12.14 2.01
C LYS A 69 -11.37 -12.30 3.10
#